data_AF-A0A4R5U1R6-F1
#
_entry.id   AF-A0A4R5U1R6-F1
#
_cell.length_a   1.000
_cell.length_b   1.000
_cell.length_c   1.000
_cell.angle_alpha   90.00
_cell.angle_beta   90.00
_cell.angle_gamma   90.00
#
_symmetry.space_group_name_H-M   'P 1'
#
loop_
_entity.id
_entity.type
_entity.pdbx_description
1 polymer ?
#
loop_
_entity_poly.entity_id
_entity_poly.type
_entity_poly.pdbx_seq_one_letter_code
_entity_poly.pdbx_strand_id
1 'polypeptide(L)'
;MVALILLLVAGLRWAGVAGLNGTEPRQMDWNADGEVSRVEILQAYTTVVVHESVDGDRSCRSYARLRDRDNPIRVDCRVTPGGASAATE
;
A
#
# COMPACT_ATOMS: atom_id res chain seq x y z
N MET A 1 -5.10 -11.09 -25.81
CA MET A 1 -4.26 -9.98 -25.29
C MET A 1 -4.85 -9.34 -24.05
N VAL A 2 -6.09 -8.81 -24.09
CA VAL A 2 -6.72 -8.16 -22.92
C VAL A 2 -6.77 -9.06 -21.68
N ALA A 3 -7.19 -10.32 -21.82
CA ALA A 3 -7.23 -11.27 -20.70
C ALA A 3 -5.85 -11.48 -20.04
N LEU A 4 -4.77 -11.54 -20.83
CA LEU A 4 -3.41 -11.66 -20.30
C LEU A 4 -2.99 -10.40 -19.52
N ILE A 5 -3.37 -9.22 -20.02
CA ILE A 5 -3.11 -7.95 -19.33
C ILE A 5 -3.87 -7.90 -18.01
N LEU A 6 -5.14 -8.32 -17.99
CA LEU A 6 -5.93 -8.36 -16.76
C LEU A 6 -5.35 -9.34 -15.73
N LEU A 7 -4.90 -10.52 -16.18
CA LEU A 7 -4.21 -11.49 -15.32
C LEU A 7 -2.90 -10.90 -14.75
N LEU A 8 -2.12 -10.19 -15.57
CA LEU A 8 -0.92 -9.50 -15.12
C LEU A 8 -1.25 -8.45 -14.06
N VAL A 9 -2.22 -7.56 -14.31
CA VAL A 9 -2.63 -6.52 -13.36
C VAL A 9 -3.17 -7.12 -12.06
N ALA A 10 -3.97 -8.19 -12.14
CA ALA A 10 -4.46 -8.91 -10.97
C ALA A 10 -3.31 -9.52 -10.16
N GLY A 11 -2.33 -10.13 -10.83
CA GLY A 11 -1.13 -10.67 -10.18
C GLY A 11 -0.29 -9.59 -9.50
N LEU A 12 -0.07 -8.45 -10.16
CA LEU A 12 0.66 -7.32 -9.56
C LEU A 12 -0.07 -6.72 -8.37
N ARG A 13 -1.41 -6.61 -8.45
CA ARG A 13 -2.25 -6.18 -7.33
C ARG A 13 -2.11 -7.15 -6.15
N TRP A 14 -2.23 -8.45 -6.41
CA TRP A 14 -2.08 -9.50 -5.39
C TRP A 14 -0.69 -9.52 -4.75
N ALA A 15 0.36 -9.26 -5.52
CA ALA A 15 1.74 -9.14 -5.02
C ALA A 15 2.00 -7.87 -4.17
N GLY A 16 1.03 -6.96 -4.08
CA GLY A 16 1.09 -5.76 -3.27
C GLY A 16 1.72 -4.55 -3.96
N VAL A 17 1.78 -4.45 -5.29
CA VAL A 17 2.32 -3.25 -5.96
C VAL A 17 1.56 -2.00 -5.51
N ALA A 18 2.26 -1.01 -4.96
CA ALA A 18 1.63 0.12 -4.23
C ALA A 18 0.69 0.94 -5.13
N GLY A 19 1.07 1.21 -6.37
CA GLY A 19 0.29 1.97 -7.36
C GLY A 19 -0.98 1.26 -7.84
N LEU A 20 -1.12 -0.04 -7.59
CA LEU A 20 -2.31 -0.85 -7.93
C LEU A 20 -3.13 -1.24 -6.69
N ASN A 21 -2.71 -0.80 -5.50
CA ASN A 21 -3.33 -1.11 -4.22
C ASN A 21 -3.98 0.11 -3.55
N GLY A 22 -4.49 1.07 -4.32
CA GLY A 22 -5.23 2.21 -3.79
C GLY A 22 -4.35 3.21 -3.03
N THR A 23 -3.08 3.33 -3.42
CA THR A 23 -2.19 4.40 -2.93
C THR A 23 -2.38 5.61 -3.85
N GLU A 24 -2.73 6.76 -3.28
CA GLU A 24 -2.90 7.99 -4.08
C GLU A 24 -1.53 8.61 -4.42
N PRO A 25 -1.37 9.31 -5.55
CA PRO A 25 -0.11 9.94 -5.93
C PRO A 25 0.49 10.84 -4.84
N ARG A 26 -0.34 11.63 -4.15
CA ARG A 26 0.09 12.50 -3.03
C ARG A 26 0.73 11.76 -1.86
N GLN A 27 0.53 10.45 -1.77
CA GLN A 27 1.09 9.60 -0.70
C GLN A 27 2.40 8.93 -1.15
N MET A 28 2.89 9.20 -2.35
CA MET A 28 4.05 8.54 -2.95
C MET A 28 5.36 9.29 -2.73
N ASP A 29 5.42 10.25 -1.82
CA ASP A 29 6.68 10.82 -1.35
C ASP A 29 7.44 9.72 -0.56
N TRP A 30 8.40 9.07 -1.22
CA TRP A 30 9.13 7.91 -0.69
C TRP A 30 10.46 8.32 -0.07
N ASN A 31 10.99 9.47 -0.47
CA ASN A 31 12.24 10.03 0.07
C ASN A 31 11.98 11.04 1.20
N ALA A 32 10.72 11.38 1.47
CA ALA A 32 10.27 12.33 2.48
C ALA A 32 10.80 13.75 2.26
N ASP A 33 10.98 14.16 1.00
CA ASP A 33 11.44 15.51 0.66
C ASP A 33 10.31 16.57 0.65
N GLY A 34 9.05 16.14 0.82
CA GLY A 34 7.88 16.99 0.92
C GLY A 34 7.21 17.29 -0.42
N GLU A 35 7.77 16.83 -1.54
CA GLU A 35 7.16 16.91 -2.86
C GLU A 35 6.93 15.50 -3.43
N VAL A 36 6.00 15.37 -4.38
CA VAL A 36 5.82 14.11 -5.11
C VAL A 36 6.30 14.29 -6.54
N SER A 37 7.36 13.56 -6.88
CA SER A 37 7.92 13.55 -8.22
C SER A 37 7.30 12.47 -9.11
N ARG A 38 7.41 12.66 -10.44
CA ARG A 38 7.01 11.63 -11.43
C ARG A 38 7.78 10.32 -11.25
N VAL A 39 9.03 10.42 -10.81
CA VAL A 39 9.90 9.27 -10.57
C VAL A 39 9.34 8.43 -9.43
N GLU A 40 8.89 9.06 -8.35
CA GLU A 40 8.30 8.36 -7.21
C GLU A 40 6.94 7.73 -7.52
N ILE A 41 6.13 8.40 -8.35
CA ILE A 41 4.90 7.80 -8.87
C ILE A 41 5.23 6.52 -9.64
N LEU A 42 6.24 6.54 -10.51
CA LEU A 42 6.65 5.36 -11.27
C LEU A 42 7.19 4.24 -10.36
N GLN A 43 7.92 4.59 -9.30
CA GLN A 43 8.39 3.63 -8.31
C GLN A 43 7.24 2.89 -7.63
N ALA A 44 6.09 3.53 -7.42
CA ALA A 44 4.90 2.90 -6.86
C ALA A 44 4.37 1.72 -7.70
N TYR A 45 4.62 1.72 -9.02
CA TYR A 45 4.21 0.65 -9.93
C TYR A 45 5.26 -0.43 -10.15
N THR A 46 6.51 -0.18 -9.76
CA THR A 46 7.66 -1.01 -10.18
C THR A 46 8.49 -1.52 -9.02
N THR A 47 8.77 -0.70 -8.01
CA THR A 47 9.73 -1.00 -6.95
C THR A 47 9.16 -0.93 -5.54
N VAL A 48 8.00 -0.30 -5.33
CA VAL A 48 7.37 -0.17 -4.01
C VAL A 48 6.19 -1.13 -3.89
N VAL A 49 6.17 -1.86 -2.78
CA VAL A 49 5.09 -2.77 -2.40
C VAL A 49 4.46 -2.32 -1.10
N VAL A 50 3.17 -2.63 -0.94
CA VAL A 50 2.40 -2.41 0.27
C VAL A 50 2.01 -3.75 0.87
N HIS A 51 2.15 -3.87 2.19
CA HIS A 51 1.67 -4.99 2.96
C HIS A 51 0.68 -4.49 4.01
N GLU A 52 -0.55 -5.01 3.96
CA GLU A 52 -1.63 -4.65 4.88
C GLU A 52 -1.72 -5.70 5.98
N SER A 53 -1.72 -5.25 7.23
CA SER A 53 -1.87 -6.08 8.43
C SER A 53 -3.01 -5.53 9.26
N VAL A 54 -3.93 -6.40 9.67
CA VAL A 54 -5.06 -6.04 10.53
C VAL A 54 -4.85 -6.65 11.92
N ASP A 55 -4.89 -5.80 12.93
CA ASP A 55 -4.76 -6.14 14.36
C ASP A 55 -5.97 -5.56 15.11
N GLY A 56 -6.99 -6.40 15.35
CA GLY A 56 -8.27 -5.97 15.92
C GLY A 56 -8.93 -4.85 15.09
N ASP A 57 -9.14 -3.68 15.70
CA ASP A 57 -9.71 -2.48 15.06
C ASP A 57 -8.70 -1.64 14.26
N ARG A 58 -7.42 -2.05 14.27
CA ARG A 58 -6.32 -1.31 13.64
C ARG A 58 -5.91 -1.99 12.34
N SER A 59 -6.01 -1.28 11.22
CA SER A 59 -5.41 -1.69 9.95
C SER A 59 -4.16 -0.85 9.69
N CYS A 60 -3.02 -1.52 9.48
CA CYS A 60 -1.75 -0.90 9.15
C CYS A 60 -1.32 -1.28 7.74
N ARG A 61 -0.85 -0.28 6.98
CA ARG A 61 -0.28 -0.45 5.65
C ARG A 61 1.20 -0.10 5.72
N SER A 62 2.05 -1.09 5.48
CA SER A 62 3.50 -0.91 5.44
C SER A 62 3.98 -0.82 4.00
N TYR A 63 4.70 0.24 3.68
CA TYR A 63 5.26 0.50 2.35
C TYR A 63 6.74 0.19 2.38
N ALA A 64 7.19 -0.73 1.52
CA ALA A 64 8.56 -1.20 1.49
C ALA A 64 9.07 -1.32 0.05
N ARG A 65 10.39 -1.37 -0.11
CA ARG A 65 10.98 -1.67 -1.42
C ARG A 65 10.81 -3.16 -1.70
N LEU A 66 10.54 -3.53 -2.94
CA LEU A 66 10.36 -4.92 -3.36
C LEU A 66 11.55 -5.81 -2.97
N ARG A 67 12.76 -5.24 -2.96
CA ARG A 67 14.02 -5.91 -2.61
C ARG A 67 14.34 -5.94 -1.10
N ASP A 68 13.61 -5.17 -0.30
CA ASP A 68 13.88 -4.99 1.12
C ASP A 68 12.55 -4.79 1.86
N ARG A 69 11.82 -5.91 2.03
CA ARG A 69 10.45 -5.91 2.57
C ARG A 69 10.43 -5.79 4.09
N ASP A 70 11.49 -6.22 4.76
CA ASP A 70 11.60 -6.24 6.23
C ASP A 70 11.93 -4.87 6.82
N ASN A 71 12.36 -3.93 5.97
CA ASN A 71 12.67 -2.55 6.34
C ASN A 71 11.70 -1.58 5.65
N PRO A 72 10.49 -1.37 6.21
CA PRO A 72 9.49 -0.50 5.61
C PRO A 72 9.96 0.96 5.61
N ILE A 73 9.74 1.64 4.49
CA ILE A 73 9.99 3.07 4.31
C ILE A 73 8.99 3.87 5.16
N ARG A 74 7.73 3.42 5.18
CA ARG A 74 6.63 4.07 5.90
C ARG A 74 5.62 3.03 6.38
N VAL A 75 5.00 3.30 7.52
CA VAL A 75 3.89 2.50 8.05
C VAL A 75 2.72 3.44 8.38
N ASP A 76 1.61 3.25 7.69
CA ASP A 76 0.39 4.04 7.86
C ASP A 76 -0.65 3.19 8.60
N CYS A 77 -0.89 3.50 9.87
CA CYS A 77 -1.88 2.80 10.68
C CYS A 77 -3.15 3.63 10.87
N ARG A 78 -4.30 3.03 10.59
CA ARG A 78 -5.61 3.60 10.81
C ARG A 78 -6.42 2.70 11.72
N VAL A 79 -7.09 3.31 12.70
CA VAL A 79 -8.11 2.64 13.52
C VAL A 79 -9.47 2.99 12.92
N THR A 80 -10.29 1.97 12.65
CA THR A 80 -11.67 2.20 12.21
C THR A 80 -12.58 2.07 13.44
N PRO A 81 -13.17 3.16 13.97
CA PRO A 81 -14.09 3.07 15.09
C PRO A 81 -15.36 2.32 14.64
N GLY A 82 -15.44 1.03 14.92
CA GLY A 82 -16.55 0.19 14.48
C GLY A 82 -16.54 -1.27 14.95
N GLY A 83 -15.41 -1.85 15.39
CA GLY A 83 -15.39 -3.21 15.94
C GLY A 83 -15.44 -3.30 17.47
N ALA A 84 -15.31 -2.17 18.19
CA ALA A 84 -15.34 -2.12 19.66
C ALA A 84 -16.69 -1.73 20.30
N SER A 85 -17.78 -1.59 19.55
CA SER A 85 -19.05 -1.07 20.11
C SER A 85 -20.30 -1.73 19.52
N ALA A 86 -20.31 -3.07 19.47
CA ALA A 86 -21.51 -3.88 19.22
C ALA A 86 -21.68 -4.99 20.28
N ALA A 87 -21.23 -4.73 21.51
CA ALA A 87 -21.56 -5.53 22.69
C ALA A 87 -22.06 -4.56 23.77
N THR A 88 -23.17 -4.92 24.40
CA THR A 88 -24.02 -4.13 25.33
C THR A 88 -24.78 -2.99 24.65
N GLU A 89 -26.11 -2.97 24.59
CA GLU A 89 -27.11 -3.33 25.62
C GLU A 89 -28.26 -4.21 25.10
#